data_AF-A0A644ZCB8-F1
#
_entry.id   AF-A0A644ZCB8-F1
#
_cell.length_a   1.000
_cell.length_b   1.000
_cell.length_c   1.000
_cell.angle_alpha   90.00
_cell.angle_beta   90.00
_cell.angle_gamma   90.00
#
_symmetry.space_group_name_H-M   'P 1'
#
loop_
_entity.id
_entity.type
_entity.pdbx_description
1 polymer ?
#
loop_
_entity_poly.entity_id
_entity_poly.type
_entity_poly.pdbx_seq_one_letter_code
_entity_poly.pdbx_strand_id
1 'polypeptide(L)'
;MKIVNDIQAYLIMLDDGNVDEVDLSEMISFAEEKLNISVPEWLPEADSLEKMDFLFGVFNRPVRVCGMVKNEGEPGGGPFFVEDSNGNISLQIVESSQVDISNAEQKRILYSATHFNPVDLVVWKDDFRGNTFDLNEFADPDTGFIAKKSFEGKDIKAMELPGLWNGAMADWNTVFVEVPLSTFNPVKEVNDLLREKHQ
;
A
#
# COMPACT_ATOMS: atom_id res chain seq x y z
N MET A 1 -6.10 -15.67 -6.09
CA MET A 1 -6.31 -14.23 -6.34
C MET A 1 -5.51 -13.90 -7.60
N LYS A 2 -6.12 -13.47 -8.72
CA LYS A 2 -5.43 -13.45 -10.04
C LYS A 2 -4.05 -12.79 -9.99
N ILE A 3 -3.97 -11.59 -9.40
CA ILE A 3 -2.69 -10.85 -9.28
C ILE A 3 -1.61 -11.65 -8.54
N VAL A 4 -1.97 -12.35 -7.46
CA VAL A 4 -1.03 -13.21 -6.71
C VAL A 4 -0.62 -14.44 -7.52
N ASN A 5 -1.56 -15.04 -8.26
CA ASN A 5 -1.22 -16.19 -9.10
C ASN A 5 -0.24 -15.78 -10.20
N ASP A 6 -0.44 -14.61 -10.82
CA ASP A 6 0.46 -14.06 -11.83
C ASP A 6 1.86 -13.78 -11.21
N ILE A 7 1.92 -13.11 -10.06
CA ILE A 7 3.17 -12.87 -9.30
C ILE A 7 3.90 -14.17 -8.97
N GLN A 8 3.19 -15.18 -8.46
CA GLN A 8 3.79 -16.47 -8.10
C GLN A 8 4.34 -17.21 -9.32
N ALA A 9 3.65 -17.15 -10.46
CA ALA A 9 4.13 -17.74 -11.70
C ALA A 9 5.43 -17.08 -12.16
N TYR A 10 5.52 -15.74 -12.10
CA TYR A 10 6.74 -15.01 -12.43
C TYR A 10 7.88 -15.32 -11.46
N LEU A 11 7.61 -15.40 -10.16
CA LEU A 11 8.63 -15.78 -9.17
C LEU A 11 9.20 -17.18 -9.43
N ILE A 12 8.37 -18.14 -9.85
CA ILE A 12 8.84 -19.48 -10.23
C ILE A 12 9.74 -19.40 -11.47
N MET A 13 9.34 -18.64 -12.50
CA MET A 13 10.16 -18.46 -13.71
C MET A 13 11.51 -17.82 -13.41
N LEU A 14 11.52 -16.79 -12.56
CA LEU A 14 12.73 -16.09 -12.11
C LEU A 14 13.65 -17.01 -11.28
N ASP A 15 13.09 -17.80 -10.36
CA ASP A 15 13.84 -18.75 -9.50
C ASP A 15 14.47 -19.89 -10.33
N ASP A 16 13.75 -20.38 -11.34
CA ASP A 16 14.23 -21.41 -12.26
C ASP A 16 15.27 -20.88 -13.26
N GLY A 17 15.41 -19.55 -13.39
CA GLY A 17 16.25 -18.88 -14.39
C GLY A 17 15.81 -19.13 -15.83
N ASN A 18 14.58 -19.61 -16.03
CA ASN A 18 14.01 -19.90 -17.35
C ASN A 18 13.22 -18.68 -17.84
N VAL A 19 13.93 -17.59 -18.07
CA VAL A 19 13.39 -16.32 -18.55
C VAL A 19 14.23 -15.81 -19.71
N ASP A 20 13.57 -15.31 -20.75
CA ASP A 20 14.21 -14.56 -21.83
C ASP A 20 13.90 -13.05 -21.74
N GLU A 21 14.47 -12.25 -22.63
CA GLU A 21 14.24 -10.79 -22.63
C GLU A 21 12.78 -10.40 -22.89
N VAL A 22 11.99 -11.24 -23.56
CA VAL A 22 10.56 -11.00 -23.77
C VAL A 22 9.82 -11.19 -22.46
N ASP A 23 10.11 -12.27 -21.73
CA ASP A 23 9.56 -12.54 -20.41
C ASP A 23 9.89 -11.40 -19.42
N LEU A 24 11.17 -10.97 -19.38
CA LEU A 24 11.60 -9.88 -18.51
C LEU A 24 10.90 -8.56 -18.86
N SER A 25 10.73 -8.27 -20.14
CA SER A 25 10.01 -7.07 -20.59
C SER A 25 8.53 -7.11 -20.17
N GLU A 26 7.88 -8.27 -20.31
CA GLU A 26 6.49 -8.46 -19.85
C GLU A 26 6.37 -8.30 -18.33
N MET A 27 7.31 -8.86 -17.56
CA MET A 27 7.34 -8.73 -16.12
C MET A 27 7.55 -7.27 -15.68
N ILE A 28 8.43 -6.52 -16.34
CA ILE A 28 8.62 -5.08 -16.09
C ILE A 28 7.32 -4.32 -16.36
N SER A 29 6.67 -4.54 -17.51
CA SER A 29 5.38 -3.92 -17.82
C SER A 29 4.30 -4.31 -16.81
N PHE A 30 4.30 -5.56 -16.32
CA PHE A 30 3.37 -5.98 -15.28
C PHE A 30 3.61 -5.25 -13.95
N ALA A 31 4.86 -5.12 -13.52
CA ALA A 31 5.21 -4.39 -12.31
C ALA A 31 4.77 -2.92 -12.40
N GLU A 32 5.02 -2.27 -13.53
CA GLU A 32 4.63 -0.88 -13.76
C GLU A 32 3.11 -0.73 -13.86
N GLU A 33 2.44 -1.47 -14.74
CA GLU A 33 1.03 -1.23 -15.06
C GLU A 33 0.04 -1.87 -14.09
N LYS A 34 0.38 -3.02 -13.49
CA LYS A 34 -0.53 -3.77 -12.60
C LYS A 34 -0.24 -3.53 -11.14
N LEU A 35 1.04 -3.35 -10.78
CA LEU A 35 1.45 -3.12 -9.40
C LEU A 35 1.79 -1.66 -9.11
N ASN A 36 1.82 -0.78 -10.13
CA ASN A 36 2.18 0.64 -10.00
C ASN A 36 3.57 0.83 -9.37
N ILE A 37 4.49 -0.09 -9.67
CA ILE A 37 5.88 -0.01 -9.21
C ILE A 37 6.62 0.98 -10.11
N SER A 38 7.32 1.93 -9.49
CA SER A 38 8.19 2.84 -10.22
C SER A 38 9.40 2.06 -10.75
N VAL A 39 9.49 1.93 -12.07
CA VAL A 39 10.62 1.28 -12.74
C VAL A 39 11.80 2.27 -12.81
N PRO A 40 12.97 1.93 -12.25
CA PRO A 40 14.14 2.80 -12.32
C PRO A 40 14.60 3.04 -13.76
N GLU A 41 15.06 4.25 -14.08
CA GLU A 41 15.53 4.62 -15.43
C GLU A 41 16.67 3.73 -15.96
N TRP A 42 17.47 3.14 -15.06
CA TRP A 42 18.59 2.26 -15.42
C TRP A 42 18.15 0.84 -15.79
N LEU A 43 16.96 0.40 -15.36
CA LEU A 43 16.53 -1.01 -15.48
C LEU A 43 16.38 -1.49 -16.94
N PRO A 44 15.85 -0.71 -17.89
CA PRO A 44 15.68 -1.18 -19.27
C PRO A 44 17.00 -1.56 -19.96
N GLU A 45 18.08 -0.83 -19.66
CA GLU A 45 19.43 -1.02 -20.22
C GLU A 45 20.30 -1.97 -19.37
N ALA A 46 19.79 -2.42 -18.22
CA ALA A 46 20.48 -3.34 -17.33
C ALA A 46 20.63 -4.73 -17.98
N ASP A 47 21.57 -5.52 -17.48
CA ASP A 47 21.70 -6.90 -17.94
C ASP A 47 20.55 -7.78 -17.40
N SER A 48 20.39 -8.97 -17.98
CA SER A 48 19.28 -9.87 -17.62
C SER A 48 19.31 -10.25 -16.14
N LEU A 49 20.50 -10.37 -15.52
CA LEU A 49 20.63 -10.74 -14.12
C LEU A 49 20.17 -9.61 -13.20
N GLU A 50 20.57 -8.37 -13.49
CA GLU A 50 20.13 -7.18 -12.76
C GLU A 50 18.61 -6.98 -12.87
N LYS A 51 18.04 -7.23 -14.06
CA LYS A 51 16.57 -7.20 -14.26
C LYS A 51 15.88 -8.28 -13.42
N MET A 52 16.41 -9.50 -13.43
CA MET A 52 15.86 -10.60 -12.63
C MET A 52 15.90 -10.30 -11.14
N ASP A 53 17.02 -9.78 -10.64
CA ASP A 53 17.19 -9.42 -9.22
C ASP A 53 16.19 -8.34 -8.79
N PHE A 54 16.03 -7.29 -9.60
CA PHE A 54 15.04 -6.25 -9.35
C PHE A 54 13.61 -6.82 -9.34
N LEU A 55 13.22 -7.57 -10.37
CA LEU A 55 11.89 -8.14 -10.51
C LEU A 55 11.57 -9.12 -9.38
N PHE A 56 12.55 -9.95 -8.99
CA PHE A 56 12.40 -10.86 -7.88
C PHE A 56 12.19 -10.10 -6.57
N GLY A 57 12.98 -9.05 -6.32
CA GLY A 57 12.84 -8.19 -5.15
C GLY A 57 11.48 -7.48 -5.09
N VAL A 58 10.92 -7.09 -6.23
CA VAL A 58 9.59 -6.46 -6.33
C VAL A 58 8.47 -7.48 -6.13
N PHE A 59 8.54 -8.63 -6.80
CA PHE A 59 7.48 -9.62 -6.78
C PHE A 59 7.45 -10.43 -5.48
N ASN A 60 8.61 -10.67 -4.85
CA ASN A 60 8.71 -11.45 -3.61
C ASN A 60 8.42 -10.59 -2.37
N ARG A 61 7.26 -9.92 -2.39
CA ARG A 61 6.73 -9.09 -1.29
C ARG A 61 5.32 -9.53 -0.95
N PRO A 62 4.85 -9.31 0.29
CA PRO A 62 3.44 -9.44 0.61
C PRO A 62 2.57 -8.57 -0.30
N VAL A 63 1.35 -9.04 -0.60
CA VAL A 63 0.41 -8.34 -1.47
C VAL A 63 -0.80 -7.89 -0.65
N ARG A 64 -1.27 -6.67 -0.88
CA ARG A 64 -2.57 -6.19 -0.38
C ARG A 64 -3.42 -5.65 -1.52
N VAL A 65 -4.66 -6.10 -1.57
CA VAL A 65 -5.70 -5.54 -2.42
C VAL A 65 -6.65 -4.75 -1.52
N CYS A 66 -6.71 -3.45 -1.75
CA CYS A 66 -7.43 -2.52 -0.89
C CYS A 66 -8.66 -1.97 -1.62
N GLY A 67 -9.84 -2.22 -1.04
CA GLY A 67 -11.07 -1.57 -1.49
C GLY A 67 -10.98 -0.06 -1.29
N MET A 68 -11.50 0.70 -2.23
CA MET A 68 -11.59 2.16 -2.17
C MET A 68 -13.03 2.56 -2.48
N VAL A 69 -13.63 3.39 -1.63
CA VAL A 69 -14.97 3.92 -1.84
C VAL A 69 -14.90 5.41 -2.13
N LYS A 70 -15.85 5.95 -2.89
CA LYS A 70 -15.93 7.39 -3.16
C LYS A 70 -16.09 8.15 -1.84
N ASN A 71 -15.33 9.23 -1.70
CA ASN A 71 -15.35 10.04 -0.51
C ASN A 71 -16.55 11.02 -0.53
N GLU A 72 -17.49 10.86 0.39
CA GLU A 72 -18.64 11.76 0.58
C GLU A 72 -18.43 12.74 1.75
N GLY A 73 -17.17 12.99 2.12
CA GLY A 73 -16.77 13.87 3.23
C GLY A 73 -16.39 13.11 4.52
N GLU A 74 -16.19 11.80 4.42
CA GLU A 74 -15.80 10.96 5.55
C GLU A 74 -14.30 11.14 5.86
N PRO A 75 -13.91 11.33 7.13
CA PRO A 75 -12.50 11.32 7.51
C PRO A 75 -11.94 9.89 7.39
N GLY A 76 -10.74 9.76 6.83
CA GLY A 76 -10.06 8.48 6.67
C GLY A 76 -8.81 8.59 5.81
N GLY A 77 -8.07 7.48 5.71
CA GLY A 77 -6.91 7.37 4.82
C GLY A 77 -7.34 7.21 3.35
N GLY A 78 -6.66 7.92 2.45
CA GLY A 78 -6.93 7.89 1.01
C GLY A 78 -5.82 7.20 0.21
N PRO A 79 -6.08 6.82 -1.05
CA PRO A 79 -5.05 6.28 -1.94
C PRO A 79 -4.13 7.39 -2.45
N PHE A 80 -2.82 7.28 -2.19
CA PHE A 80 -1.82 8.24 -2.66
C PHE A 80 -0.53 7.54 -3.10
N PHE A 81 0.22 8.22 -3.98
CA PHE A 81 1.63 7.92 -4.19
C PHE A 81 2.45 8.60 -3.10
N VAL A 82 3.36 7.84 -2.48
CA VAL A 82 4.30 8.33 -1.47
C VAL A 82 5.71 8.08 -1.97
N GLU A 83 6.53 9.11 -1.88
CA GLU A 83 7.98 9.04 -2.11
C GLU A 83 8.67 8.82 -0.76
N ASP A 84 9.46 7.76 -0.64
CA ASP A 84 10.25 7.45 0.55
C ASP A 84 11.53 8.31 0.62
N SER A 85 12.31 8.16 1.69
CA SER A 85 13.58 8.88 1.86
C SER A 85 14.66 8.56 0.81
N ASN A 86 14.49 7.45 0.09
CA ASN A 86 15.40 6.99 -0.95
C ASN A 86 14.92 7.40 -2.35
N GLY A 87 13.77 8.09 -2.46
CA GLY A 87 13.18 8.51 -3.73
C GLY A 87 12.31 7.44 -4.40
N ASN A 88 12.01 6.32 -3.72
CA ASN A 88 11.12 5.30 -4.27
C ASN A 88 9.66 5.74 -4.14
N ILE A 89 8.90 5.58 -5.22
CA ILE A 89 7.48 5.90 -5.25
C ILE A 89 6.66 4.62 -5.09
N SER A 90 5.72 4.62 -4.14
CA SER A 90 4.82 3.49 -3.88
C SER A 90 3.38 3.94 -3.58
N LEU A 91 2.42 3.05 -3.81
CA LEU A 91 1.01 3.27 -3.45
C LEU A 91 0.76 3.01 -1.96
N GLN A 92 0.22 4.01 -1.26
CA GLN A 92 -0.06 3.98 0.18
C GLN A 92 -1.47 4.51 0.50
N ILE A 93 -1.97 4.16 1.69
CA ILE A 93 -3.26 4.59 2.25
C ILE A 93 -3.03 5.76 3.23
N VAL A 94 -2.72 6.95 2.72
CA VAL A 94 -2.26 8.11 3.53
C VAL A 94 -3.39 8.76 4.32
N GLU A 95 -3.20 8.88 5.64
CA GLU A 95 -4.08 9.65 6.52
C GLU A 95 -3.74 11.14 6.49
N SER A 96 -4.73 12.00 6.72
CA SER A 96 -4.53 13.45 6.75
C SER A 96 -3.52 13.92 7.80
N SER A 97 -3.32 13.15 8.87
CA SER A 97 -2.31 13.39 9.92
C SER A 97 -0.87 13.25 9.42
N GLN A 98 -0.66 12.53 8.31
CA GLN A 98 0.64 12.27 7.71
C GLN A 98 0.98 13.26 6.58
N VAL A 99 0.06 14.18 6.25
CA VAL A 99 0.24 15.16 5.18
C VAL A 99 0.61 16.52 5.78
N ASP A 100 1.66 17.16 5.24
CA ASP A 100 2.01 18.52 5.62
C ASP A 100 1.02 19.52 4.98
N ILE A 101 -0.01 19.88 5.75
CA ILE A 101 -1.02 20.86 5.34
C ILE A 101 -0.49 22.29 5.20
N SER A 102 0.74 22.57 5.66
CA SER A 102 1.40 23.86 5.42
C SER A 102 2.01 23.94 4.03
N ASN A 103 2.34 22.80 3.43
CA ASN A 103 2.75 22.67 2.05
C ASN A 103 1.52 22.78 1.12
N ALA A 104 1.49 23.83 0.29
CA ALA A 104 0.36 24.09 -0.60
C ALA A 104 0.10 22.98 -1.62
N GLU A 105 1.15 22.28 -2.06
CA GLU A 105 1.03 21.22 -3.07
C GLU A 105 0.49 19.93 -2.45
N GLN A 106 1.04 19.49 -1.31
CA GLN A 106 0.50 18.34 -0.59
C GLN A 106 -0.95 18.58 -0.15
N LYS A 107 -1.26 19.78 0.32
CA LYS A 107 -2.62 20.20 0.65
C LYS A 107 -3.55 20.07 -0.56
N ARG A 108 -3.12 20.52 -1.74
CA ARG A 108 -3.88 20.42 -2.99
C ARG A 108 -4.15 18.96 -3.37
N ILE A 109 -3.13 18.11 -3.29
CA ILE A 109 -3.23 16.66 -3.57
C ILE A 109 -4.26 16.03 -2.63
N LEU A 110 -4.14 16.25 -1.31
CA LEU A 110 -5.06 15.72 -0.31
C LEU A 110 -6.52 16.10 -0.59
N TYR A 111 -6.79 17.38 -0.88
CA TYR A 111 -8.16 17.84 -1.18
C TYR A 111 -8.68 17.44 -2.57
N SER A 112 -7.81 16.96 -3.46
CA SER A 112 -8.21 16.42 -4.76
C SER A 112 -8.58 14.93 -4.72
N ALA A 113 -8.33 14.26 -3.60
CA ALA A 113 -8.62 12.84 -3.44
C ALA A 113 -10.13 12.57 -3.55
N THR A 114 -10.49 11.65 -4.45
CA THR A 114 -11.88 11.29 -4.73
C THR A 114 -12.36 10.08 -3.94
N HIS A 115 -11.43 9.35 -3.32
CA HIS A 115 -11.68 8.08 -2.66
C HIS A 115 -11.03 8.04 -1.27
N PHE A 116 -11.53 7.14 -0.42
CA PHE A 116 -10.88 6.75 0.82
C PHE A 116 -10.99 5.24 1.02
N ASN A 117 -10.13 4.70 1.90
CA ASN A 117 -10.13 3.28 2.23
C ASN A 117 -11.13 2.98 3.37
N PRO A 118 -12.12 2.09 3.15
CA PRO A 118 -13.07 1.65 4.17
C PRO A 118 -12.50 0.58 5.12
N VAL A 119 -11.19 0.30 5.07
CA VAL A 119 -10.52 -0.80 5.77
C VAL A 119 -10.88 -2.19 5.21
N ASP A 120 -11.40 -2.24 3.98
CA ASP A 120 -11.59 -3.51 3.25
C ASP A 120 -10.27 -3.93 2.58
N LEU A 121 -9.56 -4.87 3.22
CA LEU A 121 -8.27 -5.37 2.75
C LEU A 121 -8.32 -6.89 2.55
N VAL A 122 -7.82 -7.35 1.40
CA VAL A 122 -7.49 -8.75 1.17
C VAL A 122 -5.99 -8.86 1.02
N VAL A 123 -5.36 -9.66 1.87
CA VAL A 123 -3.90 -9.76 1.96
C VAL A 123 -3.39 -11.15 1.58
N TRP A 124 -2.18 -11.18 1.02
CA TRP A 124 -1.40 -12.40 0.80
C TRP A 124 -0.04 -12.23 1.45
N LYS A 125 0.25 -13.10 2.42
CA LYS A 125 1.41 -12.98 3.33
C LYS A 125 2.43 -14.09 3.17
N ASP A 126 2.25 -14.96 2.18
CA ASP A 126 3.09 -16.13 1.97
C ASP A 126 3.89 -15.97 0.67
N ASP A 127 5.15 -16.40 0.67
CA ASP A 127 6.01 -16.40 -0.50
C ASP A 127 5.57 -17.45 -1.54
N PHE A 128 6.23 -17.48 -2.70
CA PHE A 128 5.94 -18.46 -3.76
C PHE A 128 6.31 -19.90 -3.40
N ARG A 129 7.05 -20.11 -2.30
CA ARG A 129 7.44 -21.42 -1.76
C ARG A 129 6.51 -21.89 -0.62
N GLY A 130 5.52 -21.07 -0.24
CA GLY A 130 4.54 -21.37 0.81
C GLY A 130 4.99 -20.99 2.23
N ASN A 131 6.10 -20.27 2.40
CA ASN A 131 6.52 -19.75 3.71
C ASN A 131 5.85 -18.41 3.99
N THR A 132 5.49 -18.16 5.25
CA THR A 132 4.98 -16.85 5.65
C THR A 132 6.14 -15.85 5.78
N PHE A 133 5.99 -14.67 5.17
CA PHE A 133 6.93 -13.56 5.32
C PHE A 133 6.99 -13.07 6.77
N ASP A 134 8.17 -12.62 7.22
CA ASP A 134 8.24 -11.74 8.38
C ASP A 134 7.80 -10.34 7.94
N LEU A 135 6.56 -9.97 8.29
CA LEU A 135 5.96 -8.72 7.85
C LEU A 135 6.69 -7.47 8.36
N ASN A 136 7.52 -7.60 9.41
CA ASN A 136 8.33 -6.50 9.91
C ASN A 136 9.44 -6.09 8.92
N GLU A 137 9.87 -7.00 8.04
CA GLU A 137 10.85 -6.70 6.99
C GLU A 137 10.27 -5.76 5.91
N PHE A 138 8.94 -5.65 5.83
CA PHE A 138 8.21 -4.83 4.86
C PHE A 138 7.56 -3.59 5.48
N ALA A 139 7.96 -3.25 6.71
CA ALA A 139 7.50 -2.06 7.42
C ALA A 139 8.52 -0.92 7.26
N ASP A 140 8.03 0.32 7.22
CA ASP A 140 8.86 1.51 7.31
C ASP A 140 8.91 2.00 8.77
N PRO A 141 10.02 1.79 9.50
CA PRO A 141 10.17 2.17 10.89
C PRO A 141 10.15 3.70 11.12
N ASP A 142 10.45 4.49 10.09
CA ASP A 142 10.56 5.95 10.20
C ASP A 142 9.18 6.64 10.14
N THR A 143 8.12 5.89 9.84
CA THR A 143 6.74 6.39 9.84
C THR A 143 6.08 6.42 11.23
N GLY A 144 6.78 5.98 12.28
CA GLY A 144 6.32 6.12 13.66
C GLY A 144 6.20 7.59 14.06
N PHE A 145 5.18 7.94 14.84
CA PHE A 145 4.95 9.33 15.25
C PHE A 145 4.60 9.49 16.73
N ILE A 146 4.81 10.69 17.27
CA ILE A 146 4.43 11.02 18.64
C ILE A 146 3.01 11.58 18.66
N ALA A 147 2.07 10.78 19.14
CA ALA A 147 0.71 11.21 19.39
C ALA A 147 0.59 11.96 20.73
N LYS A 148 -0.22 13.02 20.75
CA LYS A 148 -0.68 13.65 21.98
C LYS A 148 -2.01 13.03 22.38
N LYS A 149 -2.07 12.42 23.57
CA LYS A 149 -3.29 11.79 24.10
C LYS A 149 -3.61 12.35 25.49
N SER A 150 -4.86 12.19 25.92
CA SER A 150 -5.24 12.45 27.31
C SER A 150 -5.46 11.11 28.02
N PHE A 151 -4.82 10.92 29.17
CA PHE A 151 -5.03 9.76 30.03
C PHE A 151 -5.33 10.24 31.44
N GLU A 152 -6.51 9.89 31.96
CA GLU A 152 -7.00 10.33 33.28
C GLU A 152 -6.95 11.86 33.47
N GLY A 153 -7.28 12.62 32.42
CA GLY A 153 -7.28 14.08 32.44
C GLY A 153 -5.89 14.71 32.41
N LYS A 154 -4.82 13.93 32.19
CA LYS A 154 -3.45 14.42 31.98
C LYS A 154 -3.06 14.28 30.53
N ASP A 155 -2.44 15.31 29.98
CA ASP A 155 -1.82 15.24 28.67
C ASP A 155 -0.58 14.35 28.72
N ILE A 156 -0.55 13.37 27.83
CA ILE A 156 0.57 12.45 27.64
C ILE A 156 1.04 12.49 26.19
N LYS A 157 2.31 12.14 26.00
CA LYS A 157 2.88 11.83 24.70
C LYS A 157 3.03 10.32 24.61
N ALA A 158 2.48 9.73 23.55
CA ALA A 158 2.63 8.31 23.25
C ALA A 158 3.38 8.17 21.93
N MET A 159 4.34 7.25 21.86
CA MET A 159 4.93 6.86 20.58
C MET A 159 4.01 5.84 19.93
N GLU A 160 3.48 6.18 18.76
CA GLU A 160 2.79 5.23 17.91
C GLU A 160 3.82 4.65 16.94
N LEU A 161 3.91 3.32 16.95
CA LEU A 161 4.68 2.59 15.96
C LEU A 161 4.09 2.84 14.56
N PRO A 162 4.86 2.57 13.49
CA PRO A 162 4.37 2.52 12.13
C PRO A 162 2.94 1.95 12.05
N GLY A 163 1.99 2.79 11.65
CA GLY A 163 0.56 2.49 11.73
C GLY A 163 0.15 1.32 10.82
N LEU A 164 -1.03 0.74 11.09
CA LEU A 164 -1.54 -0.51 10.51
C LEU A 164 -1.42 -0.64 8.97
N TRP A 165 -1.52 0.44 8.20
CA TRP A 165 -1.54 0.37 6.73
C TRP A 165 -0.32 1.01 6.06
N ASN A 166 0.07 2.25 6.35
CA ASN A 166 1.21 2.84 5.62
C ASN A 166 2.54 2.36 6.17
N GLY A 167 2.71 2.54 7.47
CA GLY A 167 3.98 2.25 8.11
C GLY A 167 4.24 0.75 8.18
N ALA A 168 3.29 -0.01 8.68
CA ALA A 168 3.43 -1.46 8.85
C ALA A 168 3.38 -2.24 7.52
N MET A 169 2.97 -1.62 6.42
CA MET A 169 2.88 -2.26 5.10
C MET A 169 3.47 -1.39 3.99
N ALA A 170 4.53 -0.65 4.30
CA ALA A 170 5.14 0.32 3.39
C ALA A 170 5.69 -0.36 2.13
N ASP A 171 6.36 -1.50 2.28
CA ASP A 171 6.99 -2.22 1.17
C ASP A 171 6.13 -3.38 0.65
N TRP A 172 4.80 -3.23 0.69
CA TRP A 172 3.87 -4.22 0.15
C TRP A 172 3.47 -3.90 -1.28
N ASN A 173 3.30 -4.94 -2.10
CA ASN A 173 2.66 -4.82 -3.40
C ASN A 173 1.19 -4.43 -3.21
N THR A 174 0.86 -3.19 -3.56
CA THR A 174 -0.42 -2.56 -3.23
C THR A 174 -1.26 -2.35 -4.48
N VAL A 175 -2.48 -2.86 -4.46
CA VAL A 175 -3.45 -2.66 -5.54
C VAL A 175 -4.72 -2.04 -4.98
N PHE A 176 -5.17 -0.93 -5.58
CA PHE A 176 -6.40 -0.27 -5.21
C PHE A 176 -7.54 -0.63 -6.15
N VAL A 177 -8.71 -0.93 -5.59
CA VAL A 177 -9.90 -1.32 -6.35
C VAL A 177 -11.08 -0.50 -5.87
N GLU A 178 -11.74 0.23 -6.78
CA GLU A 178 -13.00 0.90 -6.45
C GLU A 178 -14.06 -0.16 -6.11
N VAL A 179 -14.69 -0.03 -4.94
CA VAL A 179 -15.78 -0.88 -4.49
C VAL A 179 -17.03 -0.03 -4.22
N PRO A 180 -18.25 -0.61 -4.30
CA PRO A 180 -19.47 0.13 -4.05
C PRO A 180 -19.50 0.73 -2.64
N LEU A 181 -19.95 1.98 -2.49
CA LEU A 181 -20.11 2.62 -1.18
C LEU A 181 -20.99 1.80 -0.21
N SER A 182 -21.89 0.96 -0.73
CA SER A 182 -22.73 0.08 0.09
C SER A 182 -21.96 -0.97 0.90
N THR A 183 -20.71 -1.29 0.53
CA THR A 183 -19.84 -2.18 1.34
C THR A 183 -19.36 -1.49 2.61
N PHE A 184 -19.44 -0.16 2.67
CA PHE A 184 -18.97 0.63 3.81
C PHE A 184 -20.13 1.22 4.63
N ASN A 185 -20.19 0.81 5.90
CA ASN A 185 -21.18 1.28 6.87
C ASN A 185 -20.47 1.51 8.22
N PRO A 186 -19.73 2.62 8.39
CA PRO A 186 -18.95 2.86 9.59
C PRO A 186 -19.82 3.32 10.75
N VAL A 187 -19.36 3.03 11.97
CA VAL A 187 -19.88 3.60 13.21
C VAL A 187 -18.72 4.31 13.90
N LYS A 188 -18.66 5.64 13.75
CA LYS A 188 -17.63 6.51 14.35
C LYS A 188 -18.14 7.17 15.64
N GLU A 189 -19.41 7.54 15.67
CA GLU A 189 -20.10 8.08 16.83
C GLU A 189 -21.28 7.19 17.24
N VAL A 190 -21.73 7.32 18.49
CA VAL A 190 -22.87 6.55 19.02
C VAL A 190 -24.13 6.74 18.15
N ASN A 191 -24.33 7.93 17.60
CA ASN A 191 -25.47 8.25 16.75
C ASN A 191 -25.44 7.53 15.39
N ASP A 192 -24.28 7.04 14.94
CA ASP A 192 -24.19 6.31 13.68
C ASP A 192 -24.96 4.98 13.73
N LEU A 193 -25.12 4.38 14.92
CA LEU A 193 -25.95 3.19 15.13
C LEU A 193 -27.44 3.42 14.83
N LEU A 194 -27.90 4.67 14.77
CA LEU A 194 -29.28 5.00 14.45
C LEU A 194 -29.55 5.04 12.94
N ARG A 195 -28.51 4.98 12.09
CA ARG A 195 -28.68 4.94 10.62
C ARG A 195 -29.39 3.65 10.23
N GLU A 196 -30.25 3.70 9.20
CA GLU A 196 -31.04 2.55 8.73
C GLU A 196 -30.21 1.30 8.43
N LYS A 197 -28.95 1.48 8.00
CA LYS A 197 -28.00 0.41 7.70
C LYS A 197 -27.57 -0.41 8.93
N HIS A 198 -27.86 0.06 10.15
CA HIS A 198 -27.46 -0.54 11.42
C HIS A 198 -28.64 -0.95 12.32
N GLN A 199 -29.88 -0.78 11.86
CA GLN A 199 -31.10 -1.21 12.55
C GLN A 199 -31.57 -2.58 12.04
#